data_AF-A0A946FUU9-F1
#
_entry.id   AF-A0A946FUU9-F1
#
_cell.length_a   1.000
_cell.length_b   1.000
_cell.length_c   1.000
_cell.angle_alpha   90.00
_cell.angle_beta   90.00
_cell.angle_gamma   90.00
#
_symmetry.space_group_name_H-M   'P 1'
#
loop_
_entity.id
_entity.type
_entity.pdbx_description
1 polymer ?
#
loop_
_entity_poly.entity_id
_entity_poly.type
_entity_poly.pdbx_seq_one_letter_code
_entity_poly.pdbx_strand_id
1 'polypeptide(L)'
;MSVSLRRMVPFQPDEILNGQYGDWLLLIIFCGLFIAISGAVLPRHLTEKRYGKAVVIFTGLILGIGLFKAKDIYNFNLESFGFMAIWIIILIMGFVIYGLTKMGMAKTTAISITYCIMFLSFFLLSPSLFDAISESFPLINLIFIILFFYMIGKPLFSMFNSKNPLKAARKIEHTNFTSGQDVEIEKEEGEDKVEIKDIKKKTIPGTKRELKSVSAIEKLLIDIIKAIRKKGTNLTPEDKKKISDDLKLINRNENVLKQGLFFIRSHVNAYRRHHKKDINEIQQRLNTANSLKQKQVLGEELHYQKTMLEVISFMDKAESRVIDFCKSFNSLIYQAMNRFTKNNPAEALSYLQTAKNNLAKMDSIYKKQRDLEKYLLKSDKKLIKDLKKEIKNNHKT
;
A
#
# COMPACT_ATOMS: atom_id res chain seq x y z
N MET A 1 53.16 55.47 -28.75
CA MET A 1 52.12 54.41 -28.69
C MET A 1 51.75 54.19 -27.24
N SER A 2 50.67 54.81 -26.77
CA SER A 2 50.13 54.65 -25.43
C SER A 2 49.09 53.52 -25.45
N VAL A 3 49.40 52.40 -24.78
CA VAL A 3 48.47 51.29 -24.62
C VAL A 3 47.47 51.67 -23.53
N SER A 4 46.23 51.93 -23.96
CA SER A 4 45.09 52.15 -23.07
C SER A 4 44.80 50.85 -22.30
N LEU A 5 45.11 50.86 -21.01
CA LEU A 5 44.64 49.84 -20.07
C LEU A 5 43.11 49.96 -19.96
N ARG A 6 42.42 49.09 -20.70
CA ARG A 6 40.97 48.92 -20.64
C ARG A 6 40.62 48.55 -19.20
N ARG A 7 40.06 49.51 -18.43
CA ARG A 7 39.57 49.28 -17.06
C ARG A 7 38.66 48.05 -17.09
N MET A 8 39.03 46.99 -16.37
CA MET A 8 38.10 45.93 -16.05
C MET A 8 37.02 46.56 -15.18
N VAL A 9 35.82 46.71 -15.75
CA VAL A 9 34.64 47.06 -14.98
C VAL A 9 34.43 45.92 -13.98
N PRO A 10 34.35 46.19 -12.67
CA PRO A 10 34.11 45.13 -11.69
C PRO A 10 32.79 44.44 -12.03
N PHE A 11 32.83 43.11 -12.14
CA PHE A 11 31.67 42.25 -12.36
C PHE A 11 30.61 42.57 -11.30
N GLN A 12 29.52 43.23 -11.67
CA GLN A 12 28.40 43.47 -10.75
C GLN A 12 27.55 42.19 -10.70
N PRO A 13 27.44 41.52 -9.54
CA PRO A 13 26.65 40.28 -9.40
C PRO A 13 25.19 40.45 -9.83
N ASP A 14 24.67 41.68 -9.71
CA ASP A 14 23.30 42.05 -10.03
C ASP A 14 22.95 41.85 -11.51
N GLU A 15 23.92 41.93 -12.44
CA GLU A 15 23.67 41.70 -13.87
C GLU A 15 23.51 40.21 -14.21
N ILE A 16 24.14 39.31 -13.45
CA ILE A 16 23.99 37.85 -13.65
C ILE A 16 22.61 37.40 -13.12
N LEU A 17 22.17 38.02 -12.02
CA LEU A 17 20.96 37.65 -11.28
C LEU A 17 19.69 38.30 -11.83
N ASN A 18 19.76 39.53 -12.31
CA ASN A 18 18.63 40.23 -12.95
C ASN A 18 18.63 40.10 -14.48
N GLY A 19 19.63 39.42 -15.05
CA GLY A 19 19.70 39.10 -16.46
C GLY A 19 18.99 37.80 -16.82
N GLN A 20 19.00 37.48 -18.12
CA GLN A 20 18.35 36.30 -18.70
C GLN A 20 18.74 34.97 -18.00
N TYR A 21 19.94 34.89 -17.43
CA TYR A 21 20.42 33.71 -16.69
C TYR A 21 19.73 33.52 -15.33
N GLY A 22 19.38 34.60 -14.64
CA GLY A 22 18.63 34.55 -13.39
C GLY A 22 17.23 33.98 -13.59
N ASP A 23 16.54 34.38 -14.66
CA ASP A 23 15.23 33.87 -15.03
C ASP A 23 15.23 32.36 -15.31
N TRP A 24 16.24 31.88 -16.05
CA TRP A 24 16.39 30.45 -16.32
C TRP A 24 16.64 29.66 -15.03
N LEU A 25 17.48 30.18 -14.14
CA LEU A 25 17.77 29.55 -12.86
C LEU A 25 16.50 29.50 -12.00
N LEU A 26 15.72 30.57 -12.00
CA LEU A 26 14.45 30.65 -11.30
C LEU A 26 13.43 29.61 -11.79
N LEU A 27 13.31 29.48 -13.11
CA LEU A 27 12.46 28.48 -13.72
C LEU A 27 12.87 27.06 -13.31
N ILE A 28 14.18 26.77 -13.30
CA ILE A 28 14.70 25.46 -12.87
C ILE A 28 14.34 25.19 -11.40
N ILE A 29 14.47 26.20 -10.53
CA ILE A 29 14.09 26.09 -9.12
C ILE A 29 12.60 25.78 -8.97
N PHE A 30 11.71 26.53 -9.63
CA PHE A 30 10.27 26.28 -9.56
C PHE A 30 9.90 24.91 -10.11
N CYS A 31 10.49 24.50 -11.23
CA CYS A 31 10.31 23.16 -11.77
C CYS A 31 10.74 22.09 -10.76
N GLY A 32 11.95 22.21 -10.18
CA GLY A 32 12.44 21.26 -9.17
C GLY A 32 11.55 21.19 -7.94
N LEU A 33 11.07 22.34 -7.46
CA LEU A 33 10.15 22.46 -6.34
C LEU A 33 8.85 21.69 -6.60
N PHE A 34 8.17 21.98 -7.71
CA PHE A 34 6.88 21.37 -8.01
C PHE A 34 7.00 19.91 -8.42
N ILE A 35 8.13 19.46 -8.97
CA ILE A 35 8.40 18.02 -9.16
C ILE A 35 8.45 17.32 -7.79
N ALA A 36 9.13 17.91 -6.81
CA ALA A 36 9.20 17.34 -5.46
C ALA A 36 7.82 17.32 -4.77
N ILE A 37 7.05 18.41 -4.87
CA ILE A 37 5.68 18.50 -4.33
C ILE A 37 4.76 17.49 -5.03
N SER A 38 4.81 17.39 -6.36
CA SER A 38 4.01 16.42 -7.13
C SER A 38 4.35 14.99 -6.72
N GLY A 39 5.64 14.68 -6.50
CA GLY A 39 6.08 13.38 -5.99
C GLY A 39 5.59 13.09 -4.57
N ALA A 40 5.49 14.11 -3.72
CA ALA A 40 4.95 13.99 -2.38
C ALA A 40 3.44 13.70 -2.37
N VAL A 41 2.66 14.50 -3.12
CA VAL A 41 1.19 14.47 -3.16
C VAL A 41 0.66 13.26 -3.92
N LEU A 42 1.33 12.83 -5.00
CA LEU A 42 0.82 11.74 -5.82
C LEU A 42 0.86 10.38 -5.09
N PRO A 43 -0.18 9.54 -5.25
CA PRO A 43 -0.24 8.20 -4.65
C PRO A 43 0.98 7.34 -4.97
N ARG A 44 1.42 6.57 -3.98
CA ARG A 44 2.64 5.75 -4.06
C ARG A 44 2.66 4.77 -5.25
N HIS A 45 1.49 4.23 -5.62
CA HIS A 45 1.35 3.30 -6.75
C HIS A 45 1.62 3.94 -8.12
N LEU A 46 1.52 5.27 -8.24
CA LEU A 46 1.91 6.00 -9.44
C LEU A 46 3.42 6.29 -9.42
N THR A 47 3.95 6.76 -8.29
CA THR A 47 5.38 7.14 -8.19
C THR A 47 6.37 5.97 -8.33
N GLU A 48 5.92 4.73 -8.10
CA GLU A 48 6.78 3.53 -8.18
C GLU A 48 6.96 3.03 -9.63
N LYS A 49 5.98 3.23 -10.52
CA LYS A 49 6.06 2.78 -11.92
C LYS A 49 6.81 3.79 -12.80
N ARG A 50 7.53 3.30 -13.82
CA ARG A 50 8.30 4.14 -14.77
C ARG A 50 7.45 5.26 -15.41
N TYR A 51 6.21 4.94 -15.76
CA TYR A 51 5.25 5.90 -16.32
C TYR A 51 4.76 6.95 -15.31
N GLY A 52 4.56 6.58 -14.05
CA GLY A 52 4.10 7.56 -13.07
C GLY A 52 5.21 8.49 -12.57
N LYS A 53 6.48 8.08 -12.68
CA LYS A 53 7.62 9.05 -12.55
C LYS A 53 7.57 10.12 -13.64
N ALA A 54 7.24 9.75 -14.88
CA ALA A 54 7.07 10.72 -15.95
C ALA A 54 5.92 11.69 -15.65
N VAL A 55 4.78 11.18 -15.15
CA VAL A 55 3.64 12.03 -14.72
C VAL A 55 4.06 13.03 -13.64
N VAL A 56 4.80 12.60 -12.61
CA VAL A 56 5.32 13.51 -11.56
C VAL A 56 6.17 14.63 -12.17
N ILE A 57 7.05 14.29 -13.11
CA ILE A 57 7.92 15.25 -13.77
C ILE A 57 7.10 16.23 -14.61
N PHE A 58 6.19 15.73 -15.46
CA PHE A 58 5.35 16.58 -16.31
C PHE A 58 4.44 17.50 -15.50
N THR A 59 3.77 16.98 -14.46
CA THR A 59 2.95 17.80 -13.57
C THR A 59 3.79 18.87 -12.88
N GLY A 60 4.98 18.51 -12.39
CA GLY A 60 5.89 19.46 -11.77
C GLY A 60 6.39 20.55 -12.72
N LEU A 61 6.72 20.20 -13.97
CA LEU A 61 7.14 21.15 -15.00
C LEU A 61 6.00 22.12 -15.37
N ILE A 62 4.78 21.61 -15.58
CA ILE A 62 3.61 22.44 -15.92
C ILE A 62 3.34 23.46 -14.81
N LEU A 63 3.38 23.03 -13.55
CA LEU A 63 3.20 23.91 -12.40
C LEU A 63 4.35 24.91 -12.25
N GLY A 64 5.60 24.48 -12.46
CA GLY A 64 6.78 25.35 -12.39
C GLY A 64 6.75 26.45 -13.44
N ILE A 65 6.44 26.11 -14.70
CA ILE A 65 6.28 27.08 -15.79
C ILE A 65 5.09 28.01 -15.53
N GLY A 66 3.98 27.46 -15.04
CA GLY A 66 2.79 28.24 -14.69
C GLY A 66 3.07 29.30 -13.62
N LEU A 67 3.77 28.92 -12.55
CA LEU A 67 4.16 29.86 -11.50
C LEU A 67 5.18 30.89 -11.99
N PHE A 68 6.14 30.47 -12.83
CA PHE A 68 7.10 31.39 -13.44
C PHE A 68 6.38 32.47 -14.28
N LYS A 69 5.41 32.09 -15.11
CA LYS A 69 4.59 33.05 -15.87
C LYS A 69 3.69 33.91 -14.97
N ALA A 70 3.14 33.35 -13.90
CA ALA A 70 2.32 34.09 -12.96
C ALA A 70 3.11 35.17 -12.21
N LYS A 71 4.40 34.95 -11.93
CA LYS A 71 5.29 35.96 -11.35
C LYS A 71 5.28 37.25 -12.17
N ASP A 72 5.51 37.13 -13.48
CA ASP A 72 5.60 38.29 -14.38
C ASP A 72 4.26 38.99 -14.56
N ILE A 73 3.17 38.22 -14.67
CA ILE A 73 1.83 38.76 -14.92
C ILE A 73 1.27 39.49 -13.68
N TYR A 74 1.48 38.93 -12.49
CA TYR A 74 0.88 39.42 -11.25
C TYR A 74 1.83 40.24 -10.37
N ASN A 75 3.07 40.50 -10.82
CA ASN A 75 4.14 41.07 -10.00
C ASN A 75 4.25 40.37 -8.64
N PHE A 76 4.12 39.04 -8.65
CA PHE A 76 4.06 38.26 -7.42
C PHE A 76 5.38 38.39 -6.66
N ASN A 77 5.36 39.11 -5.53
CA ASN A 77 6.49 39.24 -4.61
C ASN A 77 6.15 38.52 -3.30
N LEU A 78 6.97 37.54 -2.91
CA LEU A 78 6.85 36.81 -1.64
C LEU A 78 6.94 37.73 -0.41
N GLU A 79 7.58 38.88 -0.54
CA GLU A 79 7.68 39.91 0.49
C GLU A 79 6.32 40.43 0.95
N SER A 80 5.33 40.48 0.04
CA SER A 80 3.97 40.94 0.35
C SER A 80 3.23 40.04 1.36
N PHE A 81 3.70 38.81 1.57
CA PHE A 81 3.09 37.84 2.49
C PHE A 81 3.61 37.94 3.93
N GLY A 82 4.65 38.74 4.20
CA GLY A 82 5.19 38.95 5.55
C GLY A 82 5.49 37.63 6.29
N PHE A 83 5.05 37.51 7.55
CA PHE A 83 5.25 36.31 8.37
C PHE A 83 4.60 35.03 7.80
N MET A 84 3.56 35.14 6.97
CA MET A 84 2.95 33.98 6.32
C MET A 84 3.89 33.32 5.32
N ALA A 85 4.80 34.09 4.71
CA ALA A 85 5.80 33.55 3.79
C ALA A 85 6.72 32.54 4.49
N ILE A 86 7.09 32.80 5.74
CA ILE A 86 7.95 31.90 6.54
C ILE A 86 7.28 30.54 6.74
N TRP A 87 6.00 30.52 7.10
CA TRP A 87 5.25 29.28 7.29
C TRP A 87 5.07 28.51 5.97
N ILE A 88 4.79 29.21 4.88
CA ILE A 88 4.70 28.61 3.54
C ILE A 88 6.04 27.96 3.17
N ILE A 89 7.16 28.64 3.45
CA ILE A 89 8.50 28.13 3.19
C ILE A 89 8.82 26.87 4.00
N ILE A 90 8.51 26.86 5.31
CA ILE A 90 8.72 25.67 6.16
C ILE A 90 7.90 24.49 5.64
N LEU A 91 6.65 24.74 5.24
CA LEU A 91 5.76 23.74 4.67
C LEU A 91 6.33 23.19 3.34
N ILE A 92 6.80 24.08 2.46
CA ILE A 92 7.46 23.70 1.21
C ILE A 92 8.71 22.86 1.47
N MET A 93 9.56 23.25 2.43
CA MET A 93 10.73 22.46 2.83
C MET A 93 10.35 21.04 3.27
N GLY A 94 9.30 20.92 4.09
CA GLY A 94 8.77 19.63 4.51
C GLY A 94 8.36 18.75 3.32
N PHE A 95 7.65 19.33 2.34
CA PHE A 95 7.25 18.64 1.13
C PHE A 95 8.43 18.22 0.24
N VAL A 96 9.44 19.08 0.07
CA VAL A 96 10.62 18.74 -0.73
C VAL A 96 11.42 17.62 -0.08
N ILE A 97 11.67 17.69 1.23
CA ILE A 97 12.38 16.62 1.96
C ILE A 97 11.61 15.30 1.86
N TYR A 98 10.29 15.33 2.08
CA TYR A 98 9.44 14.15 1.97
C TYR A 98 9.40 13.59 0.55
N GLY A 99 9.29 14.44 -0.47
CA GLY A 99 9.32 14.05 -1.88
C GLY A 99 10.64 13.37 -2.26
N LEU A 100 11.77 13.98 -1.92
CA LEU A 100 13.11 13.44 -2.22
C LEU A 100 13.37 12.12 -1.48
N THR A 101 12.96 12.00 -0.22
CA THR A 101 13.09 10.74 0.53
C THR A 101 12.20 9.64 -0.03
N LYS A 102 10.97 9.97 -0.46
CA LYS A 102 10.07 9.02 -1.15
C LYS A 102 10.62 8.56 -2.50
N MET A 103 11.45 9.37 -3.17
CA MET A 103 12.18 8.98 -4.39
C MET A 103 13.40 8.08 -4.11
N GLY A 104 13.65 7.71 -2.85
CA GLY A 104 14.73 6.79 -2.46
C GLY A 104 16.04 7.48 -2.07
N MET A 105 16.07 8.81 -1.96
CA MET A 105 17.25 9.50 -1.45
C MET A 105 17.38 9.32 0.07
N ALA A 106 18.60 9.15 0.55
CA ALA A 106 18.88 9.14 1.99
C ALA A 106 18.42 10.45 2.65
N LYS A 107 17.81 10.36 3.83
CA LYS A 107 17.23 11.51 4.55
C LYS A 107 18.23 12.67 4.72
N THR A 108 19.49 12.36 5.01
CA THR A 108 20.56 13.36 5.14
C THR A 108 20.82 14.10 3.84
N THR A 109 20.86 13.38 2.71
CA THR A 109 21.10 13.96 1.39
C THR A 109 19.90 14.79 0.92
N ALA A 110 18.68 14.31 1.18
CA ALA A 110 17.46 15.05 0.91
C ALA A 110 17.44 16.39 1.67
N ILE A 111 17.77 16.39 2.97
CA ILE A 111 17.87 17.62 3.78
C ILE A 111 18.93 18.57 3.22
N SER A 112 20.13 18.07 2.87
CA SER A 112 21.18 18.91 2.29
C SER A 112 20.75 19.55 0.97
N ILE A 113 20.15 18.76 0.06
CA ILE A 113 19.67 19.27 -1.23
C ILE A 113 18.54 20.28 -1.03
N THR A 114 17.56 19.99 -0.16
CA THR A 114 16.49 20.94 0.14
C THR A 114 17.04 22.24 0.70
N TYR A 115 18.00 22.18 1.64
CA TYR A 115 18.65 23.37 2.16
C TYR A 115 19.33 24.19 1.07
N CYS A 116 20.10 23.54 0.17
CA CYS A 116 20.77 24.23 -0.93
C CYS A 116 19.77 24.89 -1.90
N ILE A 117 18.71 24.17 -2.29
CA ILE A 117 17.65 24.71 -3.16
C ILE A 117 16.99 25.91 -2.50
N MET A 118 16.66 25.80 -1.21
CA MET A 118 16.02 26.89 -0.47
C MET A 118 16.94 28.10 -0.33
N PHE A 119 18.20 27.88 0.06
CA PHE A 119 19.18 28.95 0.19
C PHE A 119 19.36 29.70 -1.14
N LEU A 120 19.52 28.98 -2.24
CA LEU A 120 19.56 29.57 -3.58
C LEU A 120 18.26 30.28 -3.93
N SER A 121 17.11 29.69 -3.59
CA SER A 121 15.80 30.31 -3.81
C SER A 121 15.71 31.65 -3.08
N PHE A 122 16.12 31.72 -1.81
CA PHE A 122 16.13 32.97 -1.04
C PHE A 122 17.10 33.98 -1.61
N PHE A 123 18.33 33.56 -1.88
CA PHE A 123 19.38 34.42 -2.41
C PHE A 123 19.02 35.01 -3.79
N LEU A 124 18.28 34.25 -4.61
CA LEU A 124 17.99 34.62 -6.00
C LEU A 124 16.61 35.26 -6.20
N LEU A 125 15.58 34.83 -5.46
CA LEU A 125 14.21 35.34 -5.62
C LEU A 125 14.00 36.67 -4.92
N SER A 126 14.67 36.88 -3.79
CA SER A 126 14.45 38.04 -2.95
C SER A 126 15.76 38.47 -2.29
N PRO A 127 16.65 39.11 -3.06
CA PRO A 127 17.84 39.77 -2.51
C PRO A 127 17.47 40.69 -1.34
N SER A 128 16.33 41.39 -1.44
CA SER A 128 15.80 42.26 -0.37
C SER A 128 15.58 41.56 0.97
N LEU A 129 15.04 40.32 0.99
CA LEU A 129 14.87 39.57 2.23
C LEU A 129 16.22 39.14 2.81
N PHE A 130 17.17 38.79 1.95
CA PHE A 130 18.52 38.45 2.37
C PHE A 130 19.25 39.66 2.93
N ASP A 131 19.11 40.82 2.29
CA ASP A 131 19.67 42.10 2.73
C ASP A 131 19.05 42.54 4.06
N ALA A 132 17.73 42.46 4.22
CA ALA A 132 17.05 42.77 5.47
C ALA A 132 17.49 41.87 6.64
N ILE A 133 17.68 40.57 6.38
CA ILE A 133 18.23 39.62 7.37
C ILE A 133 19.70 39.95 7.67
N SER A 134 20.48 40.32 6.65
CA SER A 134 21.90 40.65 6.78
C SER A 134 22.11 41.95 7.56
N GLU A 135 21.26 42.96 7.36
CA GLU A 135 21.25 44.21 8.12
C GLU A 135 20.84 43.97 9.59
N SER A 136 19.80 43.16 9.81
CA SER A 136 19.29 42.88 11.15
C SER A 136 20.24 41.98 11.96
N PHE A 137 20.85 40.97 11.32
CA PHE A 137 21.65 39.95 11.98
C PHE A 137 22.81 39.45 11.09
N PRO A 138 23.91 40.21 10.99
CA PRO A 138 25.03 39.87 10.09
C PRO A 138 25.68 38.52 10.42
N LEU A 139 25.68 38.10 11.69
CA LEU A 139 26.20 36.78 12.09
C LEU A 139 25.36 35.62 11.56
N ILE A 140 24.04 35.78 11.44
CA ILE A 140 23.15 34.74 10.93
C ILE A 140 23.43 34.49 9.45
N ASN A 141 23.69 35.55 8.69
CA ASN A 141 24.06 35.45 7.29
C ASN A 141 25.35 34.62 7.10
N LEU A 142 26.39 34.91 7.88
CA LEU A 142 27.64 34.17 7.85
C LEU A 142 27.45 32.68 8.18
N ILE A 143 26.57 32.36 9.15
CA ILE A 143 26.21 30.97 9.48
C ILE A 143 25.52 30.29 8.29
N PHE A 144 24.57 30.94 7.62
CA PHE A 144 23.88 30.36 6.46
C PHE A 144 24.81 30.07 5.30
N ILE A 145 25.76 30.97 5.01
CA ILE A 145 26.77 30.79 3.97
C ILE A 145 27.71 29.62 4.31
N ILE A 146 28.21 29.53 5.55
CA ILE A 146 29.05 28.41 6.00
C ILE A 146 28.28 27.09 5.90
N LEU A 147 27.02 27.06 6.35
CA LEU A 147 26.16 25.88 6.23
C LEU A 147 25.92 25.50 4.77
N PHE A 148 25.80 26.47 3.86
CA PHE A 148 25.65 26.20 2.43
C PHE A 148 26.87 25.50 1.85
N PHE A 149 28.07 26.03 2.09
CA PHE A 149 29.30 25.36 1.65
C PHE A 149 29.49 24.00 2.31
N TYR A 150 29.11 23.84 3.58
CA TYR A 150 29.13 22.54 4.26
C TYR A 150 28.15 21.53 3.62
N MET A 151 26.91 21.97 3.31
CA MET A 151 25.86 21.14 2.74
C MET A 151 26.10 20.78 1.27
N ILE A 152 26.80 21.63 0.50
CA ILE A 152 27.30 21.31 -0.84
C ILE A 152 28.53 20.41 -0.76
N GLY A 153 29.45 20.73 0.16
CA GLY A 153 30.69 20.02 0.35
C GLY A 153 30.46 18.56 0.72
N LYS A 154 29.48 18.26 1.57
CA LYS A 154 29.18 16.89 2.02
C LYS A 154 28.82 15.90 0.87
N PRO A 155 27.86 16.16 -0.02
CA PRO A 155 27.58 15.30 -1.16
C PRO A 155 28.73 15.28 -2.19
N LEU A 156 29.42 16.41 -2.41
CA LEU A 156 30.58 16.45 -3.31
C LEU A 156 31.77 15.64 -2.76
N PHE A 157 32.15 15.83 -1.49
CA PHE A 157 33.20 15.04 -0.83
C PHE A 157 32.82 13.56 -0.76
N SER A 158 31.54 13.22 -0.57
CA SER A 158 31.08 11.83 -0.67
C SER A 158 31.34 11.24 -2.07
N MET A 159 31.32 12.04 -3.13
CA MET A 159 31.66 11.60 -4.49
C MET A 159 33.19 11.55 -4.71
N PHE A 160 33.92 12.57 -4.27
CA PHE A 160 35.37 12.71 -4.49
C PHE A 160 36.25 11.84 -3.58
N ASN A 161 35.81 11.52 -2.35
CA ASN A 161 36.57 10.67 -1.43
C ASN A 161 36.44 9.17 -1.77
N SER A 162 35.73 8.83 -2.85
CA SER A 162 35.82 7.51 -3.48
C SER A 162 37.08 7.50 -4.37
N LYS A 163 38.14 6.81 -3.93
CA LYS A 163 39.49 6.81 -4.54
C LYS A 163 39.61 6.20 -5.95
N ASN A 164 38.59 6.32 -6.81
CA ASN A 164 38.70 6.01 -8.24
C ASN A 164 37.47 6.57 -9.00
N PRO A 165 37.58 7.72 -9.69
CA PRO A 165 36.47 8.27 -10.48
C PRO A 165 36.06 7.32 -11.62
N LEU A 166 37.00 6.50 -12.12
CA LEU A 166 36.72 5.44 -13.10
C LEU A 166 35.97 4.25 -12.49
N LYS A 167 36.06 4.00 -11.17
CA LYS A 167 35.20 3.05 -10.44
C LYS A 167 33.89 3.67 -10.00
N ALA A 168 33.76 5.00 -9.93
CA ALA A 168 32.50 5.70 -9.70
C ALA A 168 31.66 5.75 -10.99
N ALA A 169 32.28 6.05 -12.14
CA ALA A 169 31.65 5.95 -13.46
C ALA A 169 31.37 4.49 -13.85
N ARG A 170 32.31 3.55 -13.63
CA ARG A 170 31.99 2.10 -13.66
C ARG A 170 31.10 1.64 -12.52
N LYS A 171 30.81 2.43 -11.48
CA LYS A 171 29.71 2.15 -10.53
C LYS A 171 28.39 2.72 -10.99
N ILE A 172 28.35 3.52 -12.04
CA ILE A 172 27.12 3.99 -12.69
C ILE A 172 26.84 3.09 -13.91
N GLU A 173 27.89 2.63 -14.59
CA GLU A 173 27.85 1.70 -15.73
C GLU A 173 27.87 0.22 -15.31
N HIS A 174 28.49 -0.11 -14.16
CA HIS A 174 28.38 -1.37 -13.42
C HIS A 174 27.81 -1.18 -12.00
N THR A 175 26.91 -0.22 -11.80
CA THR A 175 25.67 -0.55 -11.07
C THR A 175 24.85 -1.47 -11.98
N ASN A 176 25.36 -2.61 -12.41
CA ASN A 176 25.09 -3.84 -11.69
C ASN A 176 24.64 -3.58 -10.26
N PHE A 177 23.34 -3.35 -10.15
CA PHE A 177 22.44 -3.82 -9.11
C PHE A 177 22.94 -5.12 -8.48
N THR A 178 24.03 -5.07 -7.72
CA THR A 178 24.37 -6.10 -6.78
C THR A 178 23.46 -5.84 -5.59
N SER A 179 22.54 -6.81 -5.44
CA SER A 179 21.54 -6.96 -4.39
C SER A 179 20.28 -6.08 -4.44
N GLY A 180 19.84 -5.66 -5.62
CA GLY A 180 18.40 -5.41 -5.83
C GLY A 180 17.59 -6.66 -5.43
N GLN A 181 18.13 -7.85 -5.71
CA GLN A 181 17.58 -9.13 -5.27
C GLN A 181 17.58 -9.31 -3.76
N ASP A 182 18.66 -9.07 -3.00
CA ASP A 182 18.59 -9.32 -1.53
C ASP A 182 17.68 -8.32 -0.80
N VAL A 183 17.61 -7.06 -1.26
CA VAL A 183 16.67 -6.07 -0.71
C VAL A 183 15.23 -6.39 -1.12
N GLU A 184 15.02 -6.91 -2.34
CA GLU A 184 13.70 -7.39 -2.79
C GLU A 184 13.29 -8.66 -2.04
N ILE A 185 14.20 -9.62 -1.84
CA ILE A 185 13.96 -10.86 -1.10
C ILE A 185 13.72 -10.57 0.40
N GLU A 186 14.45 -9.64 1.03
CA GLU A 186 14.18 -9.23 2.42
C GLU A 186 12.84 -8.49 2.56
N LYS A 187 12.50 -7.67 1.57
CA LYS A 187 11.19 -6.99 1.51
C LYS A 187 10.05 -7.99 1.28
N GLU A 188 10.25 -8.96 0.39
CA GLU A 188 9.33 -10.08 0.14
C GLU A 188 9.15 -10.92 1.42
N GLU A 189 10.23 -11.25 2.15
CA GLU A 189 10.12 -11.97 3.43
C GLU A 189 9.31 -11.17 4.47
N GLY A 190 9.44 -9.84 4.47
CA GLY A 190 8.66 -8.95 5.32
C GLY A 190 7.16 -8.97 4.96
N GLU A 191 6.84 -8.92 3.68
CA GLU A 191 5.47 -8.94 3.15
C GLU A 191 4.80 -10.30 3.39
N ASP A 192 5.50 -11.42 3.13
CA ASP A 192 5.00 -12.78 3.32
C ASP A 192 4.74 -13.08 4.82
N LYS A 193 5.59 -12.58 5.73
CA LYS A 193 5.35 -12.71 7.18
C LYS A 193 4.07 -12.02 7.64
N VAL A 194 3.76 -10.86 7.06
CA VAL A 194 2.53 -10.12 7.37
C VAL A 194 1.32 -10.89 6.85
N GLU A 195 1.41 -11.45 5.64
CA GLU A 195 0.39 -12.30 5.04
C GLU A 195 0.09 -13.53 5.91
N ILE A 196 1.12 -14.31 6.30
CA ILE A 196 0.96 -15.47 7.20
C ILE A 196 0.32 -15.07 8.53
N LYS A 197 0.72 -13.93 9.09
CA LYS A 197 0.19 -13.47 10.38
C LYS A 197 -1.30 -13.17 10.27
N ASP A 198 -1.72 -12.53 9.19
CA ASP A 198 -3.12 -12.21 8.95
C ASP A 198 -3.94 -13.48 8.65
N ILE A 199 -3.43 -14.41 7.85
CA ILE A 199 -4.10 -15.71 7.63
C ILE A 199 -4.25 -16.48 8.95
N LYS A 200 -3.15 -16.60 9.71
CA LYS A 200 -3.14 -17.40 10.94
C LYS A 200 -3.99 -16.80 12.07
N LYS A 201 -3.93 -15.48 12.26
CA LYS A 201 -4.56 -14.80 13.41
C LYS A 201 -5.96 -14.28 13.13
N LYS A 202 -6.28 -13.93 11.88
CA LYS A 202 -7.58 -13.35 11.53
C LYS A 202 -8.44 -14.33 10.77
N THR A 203 -7.93 -14.92 9.68
CA THR A 203 -8.78 -15.67 8.74
C THR A 203 -9.21 -17.04 9.27
N ILE A 204 -8.26 -17.91 9.62
CA ILE A 204 -8.55 -19.27 10.11
C ILE A 204 -9.43 -19.26 11.38
N PRO A 205 -9.19 -18.39 12.40
CA PRO A 205 -10.06 -18.32 13.57
C PRO A 205 -11.46 -17.80 13.24
N GLY A 206 -11.61 -16.94 12.24
CA GLY A 206 -12.91 -16.53 11.70
C GLY A 206 -13.67 -17.74 11.15
N THR A 207 -13.10 -18.43 10.17
CA THR A 207 -13.71 -19.61 9.53
C THR A 207 -14.06 -20.72 10.54
N LYS A 208 -13.22 -20.92 11.57
CA LYS A 208 -13.52 -21.88 12.66
C LYS A 208 -14.73 -21.47 13.49
N ARG A 209 -14.92 -20.17 13.75
CA ARG A 209 -16.10 -19.67 14.47
C ARG A 209 -17.35 -19.89 13.64
N GLU A 210 -17.30 -19.58 12.35
CA GLU A 210 -18.43 -19.81 11.43
C GLU A 210 -18.86 -21.29 11.39
N LEU A 211 -17.91 -22.21 11.24
CA LEU A 211 -18.20 -23.65 11.27
C LEU A 211 -18.85 -24.09 12.59
N LYS A 212 -18.42 -23.56 13.74
CA LYS A 212 -19.03 -23.88 15.03
C LYS A 212 -20.48 -23.38 15.10
N SER A 213 -20.72 -22.17 14.60
CA SER A 213 -22.05 -21.56 14.58
C SER A 213 -23.02 -22.32 13.68
N VAL A 214 -22.56 -22.67 12.47
CA VAL A 214 -23.31 -23.51 11.54
C VAL A 214 -23.66 -24.86 12.20
N SER A 215 -22.67 -25.53 12.81
CA SER A 215 -22.90 -26.80 13.52
C SER A 215 -23.89 -26.68 14.69
N ALA A 216 -23.86 -25.57 15.43
CA ALA A 216 -24.81 -25.32 16.52
C ALA A 216 -26.24 -25.16 16.01
N ILE A 217 -26.43 -24.40 14.92
CA ILE A 217 -27.74 -24.26 14.26
C ILE A 217 -28.22 -25.61 13.70
N GLU A 218 -27.32 -26.39 13.10
CA GLU A 218 -27.63 -27.72 12.57
C GLU A 218 -28.17 -28.64 13.65
N LYS A 219 -27.52 -28.66 14.82
CA LYS A 219 -27.92 -29.48 15.96
C LYS A 219 -29.33 -29.12 16.42
N LEU A 220 -29.62 -27.83 16.58
CA LEU A 220 -30.96 -27.34 16.95
C LEU A 220 -32.01 -27.78 15.91
N LEU A 221 -31.72 -27.62 14.62
CA LEU A 221 -32.62 -28.07 13.54
C LEU A 221 -32.87 -29.57 13.59
N ILE A 222 -31.84 -30.38 13.81
CA ILE A 222 -31.96 -31.83 13.93
C ILE A 222 -32.85 -32.21 15.12
N ASP A 223 -32.69 -31.54 16.26
CA ASP A 223 -33.47 -31.83 17.46
C ASP A 223 -34.95 -31.46 17.27
N ILE A 224 -35.24 -30.32 16.63
CA ILE A 224 -36.61 -29.94 16.23
C ILE A 224 -37.21 -30.97 15.26
N ILE A 225 -36.47 -31.33 14.20
CA ILE A 225 -36.91 -32.31 13.19
C ILE A 225 -37.23 -33.66 13.83
N LYS A 226 -36.38 -34.13 14.76
CA LYS A 226 -36.60 -35.38 15.51
C LYS A 226 -37.85 -35.30 16.39
N ALA A 227 -38.04 -34.19 17.10
CA ALA A 227 -39.22 -33.98 17.95
C ALA A 227 -40.51 -34.03 17.14
N ILE A 228 -40.55 -33.31 16.00
CA ILE A 228 -41.71 -33.30 15.10
C ILE A 228 -41.95 -34.68 14.48
N ARG A 229 -40.91 -35.39 14.02
CA ARG A 229 -41.06 -36.74 13.44
C ARG A 229 -41.57 -37.76 14.46
N LYS A 230 -41.09 -37.70 15.70
CA LYS A 230 -41.45 -38.66 16.75
C LYS A 230 -42.88 -38.45 17.25
N LYS A 231 -43.31 -37.19 17.41
CA LYS A 231 -44.58 -36.84 18.06
C LYS A 231 -45.67 -36.43 17.07
N GLY A 232 -45.32 -36.01 15.85
CA GLY A 232 -46.28 -35.63 14.81
C GLY A 232 -47.26 -34.55 15.29
N THR A 233 -48.55 -34.84 15.19
CA THR A 233 -49.64 -33.99 15.70
C THR A 233 -49.80 -34.05 17.23
N ASN A 234 -49.22 -35.06 17.90
CA ASN A 234 -49.30 -35.27 19.34
C ASN A 234 -48.24 -34.48 20.14
N LEU A 235 -47.78 -33.34 19.62
CA LEU A 235 -46.84 -32.46 20.31
C LEU A 235 -47.52 -31.79 21.52
N THR A 236 -46.93 -31.96 22.70
CA THR A 236 -47.41 -31.32 23.93
C THR A 236 -47.18 -29.80 23.89
N PRO A 237 -47.88 -29.00 24.72
CA PRO A 237 -47.60 -27.57 24.84
C PRO A 237 -46.14 -27.24 25.17
N GLU A 238 -45.49 -28.08 25.98
CA GLU A 238 -44.07 -27.95 26.34
C GLU A 238 -43.16 -28.21 25.13
N ASP A 239 -43.44 -29.24 24.32
CA ASP A 239 -42.70 -29.50 23.08
C ASP A 239 -42.82 -28.33 22.12
N LYS A 240 -44.03 -27.77 21.99
CA LYS A 240 -44.29 -26.61 21.12
C LYS A 240 -43.54 -25.37 21.59
N LYS A 241 -43.51 -25.13 22.90
CA LYS A 241 -42.74 -24.03 23.49
C LYS A 241 -41.24 -24.20 23.21
N LYS A 242 -40.69 -25.39 23.47
CA LYS A 242 -39.28 -25.69 23.22
C LYS A 242 -38.90 -25.50 21.74
N ILE A 243 -39.69 -26.05 20.81
CA ILE A 243 -39.47 -25.87 19.38
C ILE A 243 -39.53 -24.39 18.98
N SER A 244 -40.48 -23.63 19.52
CA SER A 244 -40.58 -22.18 19.26
C SER A 244 -39.35 -21.43 19.76
N ASP A 245 -38.86 -21.76 20.95
CA ASP A 245 -37.68 -21.13 21.55
C ASP A 245 -36.40 -21.48 20.77
N ASP A 246 -36.25 -22.74 20.33
CA ASP A 246 -35.14 -23.16 19.47
C ASP A 246 -35.18 -22.47 18.10
N LEU A 247 -36.36 -22.31 17.49
CA LEU A 247 -36.52 -21.57 16.22
C LEU A 247 -36.21 -20.07 16.38
N LYS A 248 -36.61 -19.46 17.50
CA LYS A 248 -36.23 -18.07 17.82
C LYS A 248 -34.73 -17.94 18.03
N LEU A 249 -34.09 -18.92 18.67
CA LEU A 249 -32.64 -18.94 18.87
C LEU A 249 -31.90 -19.05 17.52
N ILE A 250 -32.38 -19.93 16.63
CA ILE A 250 -31.87 -20.03 15.25
C ILE A 250 -32.01 -18.68 14.52
N ASN A 251 -33.17 -18.03 14.63
CA ASN A 251 -33.42 -16.74 14.01
C ASN A 251 -32.52 -15.62 14.57
N ARG A 252 -32.26 -15.59 15.89
CA ARG A 252 -31.32 -14.63 16.50
C ARG A 252 -29.87 -14.85 16.04
N ASN A 253 -29.50 -16.10 15.77
CA ASN A 253 -28.19 -16.45 15.23
C ASN A 253 -28.06 -16.18 13.71
N GLU A 254 -29.07 -15.62 13.05
CA GLU A 254 -28.98 -15.13 11.66
C GLU A 254 -27.81 -14.16 11.47
N ASN A 255 -27.58 -13.28 12.45
CA ASN A 255 -26.46 -12.34 12.41
C ASN A 255 -25.10 -13.04 12.33
N VAL A 256 -25.01 -14.28 12.82
CA VAL A 256 -23.78 -15.07 12.74
C VAL A 256 -23.53 -15.51 11.29
N LEU A 257 -24.56 -15.95 10.57
CA LEU A 257 -24.43 -16.29 9.14
C LEU A 257 -24.07 -15.06 8.29
N LYS A 258 -24.53 -13.87 8.67
CA LYS A 258 -24.13 -12.59 8.05
C LYS A 258 -22.69 -12.18 8.42
N GLN A 259 -22.22 -12.48 9.63
CA GLN A 259 -20.82 -12.24 10.02
C GLN A 259 -19.85 -13.08 9.19
N GLY A 260 -20.22 -14.32 8.85
CA GLY A 260 -19.42 -15.16 7.94
C GLY A 260 -19.15 -14.50 6.58
N LEU A 261 -20.10 -13.73 6.04
CA LEU A 261 -19.92 -12.95 4.82
C LEU A 261 -18.92 -11.81 4.97
N PHE A 262 -18.97 -11.11 6.11
CA PHE A 262 -17.97 -10.08 6.42
C PHE A 262 -16.57 -10.66 6.45
N PHE A 263 -16.40 -11.85 7.06
CA PHE A 263 -15.11 -12.53 7.06
C PHE A 263 -14.68 -12.94 5.66
N ILE A 264 -15.54 -13.57 4.84
CA ILE A 264 -15.23 -13.89 3.44
C ILE A 264 -14.74 -12.65 2.68
N ARG A 265 -15.47 -11.53 2.76
CA ARG A 265 -15.07 -10.24 2.14
C ARG A 265 -13.75 -9.73 2.67
N SER A 266 -13.55 -9.76 3.99
CA SER A 266 -12.29 -9.36 4.61
C SER A 266 -11.13 -10.23 4.13
N HIS A 267 -11.36 -11.53 3.87
CA HIS A 267 -10.35 -12.46 3.39
C HIS A 267 -10.03 -12.17 1.92
N VAL A 268 -11.05 -12.02 1.07
CA VAL A 268 -10.89 -11.61 -0.34
C VAL A 268 -10.10 -10.32 -0.44
N ASN A 269 -10.44 -9.32 0.37
CA ASN A 269 -9.76 -8.04 0.38
C ASN A 269 -8.34 -8.12 0.96
N ALA A 270 -8.09 -8.98 1.95
CA ALA A 270 -6.73 -9.26 2.40
C ALA A 270 -5.92 -9.87 1.25
N TYR A 271 -6.42 -10.94 0.63
CA TYR A 271 -5.73 -11.61 -0.48
C TYR A 271 -5.51 -10.67 -1.67
N ARG A 272 -6.50 -9.89 -2.11
CA ARG A 272 -6.34 -8.91 -3.19
C ARG A 272 -5.33 -7.81 -2.87
N ARG A 273 -5.19 -7.40 -1.61
CA ARG A 273 -4.19 -6.39 -1.20
C ARG A 273 -2.77 -6.94 -1.21
N HIS A 274 -2.61 -8.24 -0.95
CA HIS A 274 -1.33 -8.94 -0.96
C HIS A 274 -0.96 -9.47 -2.37
N HIS A 275 -1.95 -9.72 -3.22
CA HIS A 275 -1.79 -10.05 -4.65
C HIS A 275 -1.42 -8.80 -5.46
N LYS A 276 -0.21 -8.28 -5.20
CA LYS A 276 0.37 -7.13 -5.91
C LYS A 276 1.39 -7.53 -6.98
N LYS A 277 1.85 -8.77 -6.97
CA LYS A 277 2.87 -9.24 -7.91
C LYS A 277 2.22 -9.67 -9.22
N ASP A 278 2.76 -9.16 -10.32
CA ASP A 278 2.24 -9.50 -11.64
C ASP A 278 2.66 -10.93 -11.97
N ILE A 279 1.70 -11.84 -12.17
CA ILE A 279 1.98 -13.22 -12.58
C ILE A 279 2.84 -13.22 -13.85
N ASN A 280 2.65 -12.23 -14.71
CA ASN A 280 3.45 -12.05 -15.92
C ASN A 280 4.92 -11.75 -15.60
N GLU A 281 5.19 -10.97 -14.55
CA GLU A 281 6.54 -10.66 -14.10
C GLU A 281 7.23 -11.92 -13.54
N ILE A 282 6.54 -12.69 -12.69
CA ILE A 282 7.09 -13.94 -12.15
C ILE A 282 7.34 -14.95 -13.28
N GLN A 283 6.43 -15.04 -14.25
CA GLN A 283 6.59 -15.89 -15.43
C GLN A 283 7.80 -15.45 -16.28
N GLN A 284 7.99 -14.14 -16.46
CA GLN A 284 9.14 -13.59 -17.17
C GLN A 284 10.47 -13.85 -16.44
N ARG A 285 10.48 -13.70 -15.10
CA ARG A 285 11.63 -14.05 -14.25
C ARG A 285 11.94 -15.55 -14.32
N LEU A 286 10.91 -16.41 -14.35
CA LEU A 286 11.07 -17.85 -14.47
C LEU A 286 11.71 -18.24 -15.82
N ASN A 287 11.28 -17.59 -16.91
CA ASN A 287 11.79 -17.84 -18.25
C ASN A 287 13.24 -17.36 -18.44
N THR A 288 13.65 -16.32 -17.70
CA THR A 288 14.99 -15.71 -17.77
C THR A 288 15.96 -16.23 -16.70
N ALA A 289 15.49 -17.02 -15.73
CA ALA A 289 16.32 -17.58 -14.68
C ALA A 289 17.33 -18.59 -15.23
N ASN A 290 18.60 -18.46 -14.82
CA ASN A 290 19.70 -19.30 -15.30
C ASN A 290 19.98 -20.50 -14.38
N SER A 291 19.58 -20.45 -13.11
CA SER A 291 19.84 -21.53 -12.15
C SER A 291 18.62 -22.44 -11.94
N LEU A 292 18.88 -23.75 -11.80
CA LEU A 292 17.83 -24.75 -11.55
C LEU A 292 17.07 -24.46 -10.25
N LYS A 293 17.78 -24.00 -9.20
CA LYS A 293 17.18 -23.64 -7.91
C LYS A 293 16.29 -22.41 -8.01
N GLN A 294 16.73 -21.36 -8.71
CA GLN A 294 15.92 -20.16 -8.92
C GLN A 294 14.66 -20.47 -9.74
N LYS A 295 14.77 -21.36 -10.74
CA LYS A 295 13.60 -21.87 -11.47
C LYS A 295 12.64 -22.64 -10.57
N GLN A 296 13.14 -23.43 -9.63
CA GLN A 296 12.29 -24.12 -8.65
C GLN A 296 11.56 -23.14 -7.74
N VAL A 297 12.26 -22.16 -7.15
CA VAL A 297 11.66 -21.15 -6.26
C VAL A 297 10.61 -20.32 -7.00
N LEU A 298 10.94 -19.79 -8.17
CA LEU A 298 10.00 -19.02 -9.00
C LEU A 298 8.83 -19.88 -9.50
N GLY A 299 9.05 -21.17 -9.75
CA GLY A 299 7.98 -22.10 -10.11
C GLY A 299 7.02 -22.36 -8.96
N GLU A 300 7.54 -22.51 -7.74
CA GLU A 300 6.72 -22.64 -6.53
C GLU A 300 5.96 -21.35 -6.22
N GLU A 301 6.60 -20.19 -6.40
CA GLU A 301 5.94 -18.89 -6.24
C GLU A 301 4.83 -18.69 -7.27
N LEU A 302 5.09 -18.99 -8.54
CA LEU A 302 4.09 -18.91 -9.61
C LEU A 302 2.88 -19.82 -9.33
N HIS A 303 3.14 -21.05 -8.86
CA HIS A 303 2.09 -21.98 -8.48
C HIS A 303 1.28 -21.48 -7.28
N TYR A 304 1.95 -20.90 -6.27
CA TYR A 304 1.30 -20.26 -5.14
C TYR A 304 0.38 -19.12 -5.59
N GLN A 305 0.87 -18.21 -6.43
CA GLN A 305 0.10 -17.06 -6.93
C GLN A 305 -1.12 -17.48 -7.76
N LYS A 306 -0.98 -18.50 -8.62
CA LYS A 306 -2.11 -19.08 -9.36
C LYS A 306 -3.15 -19.70 -8.43
N THR A 307 -2.70 -20.47 -7.44
CA THR A 307 -3.61 -21.06 -6.44
C THR A 307 -4.32 -19.98 -5.64
N MET A 308 -3.64 -18.88 -5.31
CA MET A 308 -4.26 -17.75 -4.63
C MET A 308 -5.37 -17.10 -5.47
N LEU A 309 -5.18 -16.94 -6.78
CA LEU A 309 -6.26 -16.47 -7.67
C LEU A 309 -7.44 -17.43 -7.70
N GLU A 310 -7.19 -18.74 -7.75
CA GLU A 310 -8.26 -19.73 -7.65
C GLU A 310 -9.03 -19.60 -6.34
N VAL A 311 -8.32 -19.38 -5.21
CA VAL A 311 -8.94 -19.12 -3.90
C VAL A 311 -9.80 -17.86 -3.94
N ILE A 312 -9.29 -16.75 -4.48
CA ILE A 312 -10.06 -15.50 -4.62
C ILE A 312 -11.33 -15.74 -5.45
N SER A 313 -11.20 -16.39 -6.61
CA SER A 313 -12.32 -16.69 -7.49
C SER A 313 -13.37 -17.60 -6.82
N PHE A 314 -12.90 -18.56 -6.01
CA PHE A 314 -13.77 -19.41 -5.22
C PHE A 314 -14.50 -18.62 -4.14
N MET A 315 -13.80 -17.72 -3.43
CA MET A 315 -14.40 -16.89 -2.38
C MET A 315 -15.44 -15.91 -2.93
N ASP A 316 -15.21 -15.31 -4.09
CA ASP A 316 -16.19 -14.43 -4.76
C ASP A 316 -17.47 -15.20 -5.12
N LYS A 317 -17.33 -16.42 -5.64
CA LYS A 317 -18.47 -17.32 -5.93
C LYS A 317 -19.12 -17.86 -4.65
N ALA A 318 -18.34 -18.08 -3.60
CA ALA A 318 -18.85 -18.53 -2.31
C ALA A 318 -19.66 -17.44 -1.61
N GLU A 319 -19.23 -16.18 -1.71
CA GLU A 319 -19.93 -15.03 -1.13
C GLU A 319 -21.36 -14.93 -1.66
N SER A 320 -21.52 -14.90 -2.97
CA SER A 320 -22.83 -14.85 -3.64
C SER A 320 -23.72 -16.02 -3.20
N ARG A 321 -23.18 -17.25 -3.21
CA ARG A 321 -23.93 -18.44 -2.76
C ARG A 321 -24.33 -18.37 -1.30
N VAL A 322 -23.46 -17.89 -0.42
CA VAL A 322 -23.76 -17.74 1.01
C VAL A 322 -24.85 -16.70 1.23
N ILE A 323 -24.83 -15.58 0.49
CA ILE A 323 -25.92 -14.57 0.54
C ILE A 323 -27.26 -15.22 0.18
N ASP A 324 -27.29 -15.97 -0.92
CA ASP A 324 -28.52 -16.62 -1.39
C ASP A 324 -28.99 -17.71 -0.41
N PHE A 325 -28.05 -18.47 0.17
CA PHE A 325 -28.37 -19.44 1.21
C PHE A 325 -28.92 -18.79 2.47
N CYS A 326 -28.35 -17.68 2.95
CA CYS A 326 -28.89 -16.95 4.10
C CYS A 326 -30.33 -16.48 3.84
N LYS A 327 -30.58 -15.87 2.67
CA LYS A 327 -31.93 -15.44 2.29
C LYS A 327 -32.92 -16.60 2.24
N SER A 328 -32.54 -17.69 1.57
CA SER A 328 -33.36 -18.90 1.46
C SER A 328 -33.61 -19.54 2.82
N PHE A 329 -32.57 -19.68 3.64
CA PHE A 329 -32.64 -20.24 4.99
C PHE A 329 -33.62 -19.46 5.87
N ASN A 330 -33.50 -18.14 5.91
CA ASN A 330 -34.39 -17.29 6.71
C ASN A 330 -35.86 -17.43 6.27
N SER A 331 -36.11 -17.44 4.97
CA SER A 331 -37.45 -17.67 4.43
C SER A 331 -38.02 -19.02 4.86
N LEU A 332 -37.20 -20.08 4.83
CA LEU A 332 -37.61 -21.43 5.25
C LEU A 332 -37.89 -21.50 6.76
N ILE A 333 -37.05 -20.88 7.61
CA ILE A 333 -37.28 -20.82 9.06
C ILE A 333 -38.58 -20.06 9.37
N TYR A 334 -38.80 -18.92 8.72
CA TYR A 334 -40.04 -18.14 8.88
C TYR A 334 -41.28 -18.94 8.46
N GLN A 335 -41.23 -19.60 7.30
CA GLN A 335 -42.32 -20.47 6.83
C GLN A 335 -42.56 -21.63 7.79
N ALA A 336 -41.50 -22.27 8.30
CA ALA A 336 -41.62 -23.32 9.30
C ALA A 336 -42.29 -22.82 10.59
N MET A 337 -41.88 -21.65 11.10
CA MET A 337 -42.50 -21.03 12.27
C MET A 337 -43.99 -20.75 12.05
N ASN A 338 -44.36 -20.16 10.91
CA ASN A 338 -45.75 -19.84 10.58
C ASN A 338 -46.63 -21.10 10.48
N ARG A 339 -46.14 -22.15 9.81
CA ARG A 339 -46.86 -23.44 9.73
C ARG A 339 -46.97 -24.12 11.09
N PHE A 340 -45.93 -24.02 11.90
CA PHE A 340 -45.95 -24.54 13.27
C PHE A 340 -46.98 -23.84 14.15
N THR A 341 -47.08 -22.50 14.06
CA THR A 341 -48.12 -21.73 14.79
C THR A 341 -49.54 -22.04 14.35
N LYS A 342 -49.73 -22.45 13.08
CA LYS A 342 -51.03 -22.88 12.53
C LYS A 342 -51.35 -24.37 12.81
N ASN A 343 -50.61 -25.00 13.73
CA ASN A 343 -50.78 -26.40 14.11
C ASN A 343 -50.63 -27.39 12.92
N ASN A 344 -49.78 -27.05 11.94
CA ASN A 344 -49.45 -27.93 10.81
C ASN A 344 -47.97 -28.37 10.87
N PRO A 345 -47.63 -29.34 11.74
CA PRO A 345 -46.25 -29.76 11.97
C PRO A 345 -45.64 -30.53 10.79
N ALA A 346 -46.47 -31.18 9.96
CA ALA A 346 -46.01 -31.92 8.79
C ALA A 346 -45.45 -30.99 7.70
N GLU A 347 -46.13 -29.88 7.40
CA GLU A 347 -45.59 -28.87 6.47
C GLU A 347 -44.36 -28.17 7.05
N ALA A 348 -44.37 -27.83 8.35
CA ALA A 348 -43.21 -27.24 9.02
C ALA A 348 -41.97 -28.13 8.89
N LEU A 349 -42.15 -29.46 9.01
CA LEU A 349 -41.08 -30.44 8.86
C LEU A 349 -40.41 -30.37 7.48
N SER A 350 -41.16 -30.18 6.40
CA SER A 350 -40.62 -30.07 5.03
C SER A 350 -39.70 -28.84 4.90
N TYR A 351 -40.15 -27.69 5.41
CA TYR A 351 -39.35 -26.46 5.41
C TYR A 351 -38.06 -26.61 6.25
N LEU A 352 -38.15 -27.24 7.41
CA LEU A 352 -36.99 -27.48 8.28
C LEU A 352 -35.97 -28.44 7.67
N GLN A 353 -36.42 -29.48 6.96
CA GLN A 353 -35.53 -30.38 6.22
C GLN A 353 -34.81 -29.65 5.09
N THR A 354 -35.53 -28.81 4.35
CA THR A 354 -34.93 -27.97 3.29
C THR A 354 -33.93 -26.98 3.87
N ALA A 355 -34.24 -26.35 5.01
CA ALA A 355 -33.32 -25.45 5.71
C ALA A 355 -32.05 -26.17 6.16
N LYS A 356 -32.18 -27.39 6.70
CA LYS A 356 -31.05 -28.25 7.06
C LYS A 356 -30.16 -28.56 5.85
N ASN A 357 -30.75 -28.90 4.70
CA ASN A 357 -29.99 -29.20 3.48
C ASN A 357 -29.22 -27.97 2.97
N ASN A 358 -29.82 -26.77 3.04
CA ASN A 358 -29.12 -25.52 2.71
C ASN A 358 -27.95 -25.26 3.65
N LEU A 359 -28.14 -25.55 4.94
CA LEU A 359 -27.11 -25.37 5.95
C LEU A 359 -25.92 -26.33 5.75
N ALA A 360 -26.18 -27.58 5.31
CA ALA A 360 -25.12 -28.53 4.93
C ALA A 360 -24.30 -28.04 3.72
N LYS A 361 -24.93 -27.39 2.74
CA LYS A 361 -24.22 -26.76 1.62
C LYS A 361 -23.32 -25.63 2.11
N MET A 362 -23.81 -24.80 3.03
CA MET A 362 -23.03 -23.71 3.64
C MET A 362 -21.85 -24.23 4.46
N ASP A 363 -22.03 -25.29 5.25
CA ASP A 363 -20.96 -25.99 5.95
C ASP A 363 -19.86 -26.48 4.98
N SER A 364 -20.25 -27.06 3.83
CA SER A 364 -19.30 -27.53 2.81
C SER A 364 -18.45 -26.39 2.23
N ILE A 365 -19.03 -25.19 2.05
CA ILE A 365 -18.32 -23.99 1.59
C ILE A 365 -17.28 -23.57 2.63
N TYR A 366 -17.67 -23.47 3.91
CA TYR A 366 -16.75 -23.07 4.97
C TYR A 366 -15.66 -24.10 5.24
N LYS A 367 -15.94 -25.40 5.10
CA LYS A 367 -14.92 -26.46 5.17
C LYS A 367 -13.90 -26.30 4.05
N LYS A 368 -14.36 -26.14 2.81
CA LYS A 368 -13.48 -25.91 1.66
C LYS A 368 -12.65 -24.65 1.83
N GLN A 369 -13.25 -23.56 2.31
CA GLN A 369 -12.53 -22.33 2.64
C GLN A 369 -11.41 -22.57 3.65
N ARG A 370 -11.71 -23.28 4.75
CA ARG A 370 -10.72 -23.60 5.79
C ARG A 370 -9.57 -24.43 5.24
N ASP A 371 -9.86 -25.37 4.34
CA ASP A 371 -8.83 -26.26 3.78
C ASP A 371 -7.93 -25.52 2.79
N LEU A 372 -8.48 -24.58 2.01
CA LEU A 372 -7.72 -23.63 1.20
C LEU A 372 -6.84 -22.71 2.05
N GLU A 373 -7.38 -22.14 3.14
CA GLU A 373 -6.60 -21.31 4.08
C GLU A 373 -5.43 -22.08 4.72
N LYS A 374 -5.63 -23.36 5.06
CA LYS A 374 -4.56 -24.24 5.56
C LYS A 374 -3.52 -24.54 4.49
N TYR A 375 -3.95 -24.75 3.26
CA TYR A 375 -3.05 -25.00 2.14
C TYR A 375 -2.15 -23.79 1.90
N LEU A 376 -2.72 -22.59 1.78
CA LEU A 376 -1.96 -21.34 1.62
C LEU A 376 -0.92 -21.19 2.73
N LEU A 377 -1.33 -21.36 4.00
CA LEU A 377 -0.42 -21.27 5.14
C LEU A 377 0.71 -22.31 5.12
N LYS A 378 0.51 -23.48 4.51
CA LYS A 378 1.55 -24.51 4.36
C LYS A 378 2.51 -24.16 3.23
N SER A 379 1.99 -23.74 2.08
CA SER A 379 2.77 -23.39 0.90
C SER A 379 3.65 -22.16 1.15
N ASP A 380 3.10 -21.14 1.78
CA ASP A 380 3.79 -19.89 2.10
C ASP A 380 4.94 -20.10 3.10
N LYS A 381 4.73 -20.92 4.14
CA LYS A 381 5.82 -21.35 5.06
C LYS A 381 6.96 -22.08 4.36
N LYS A 382 6.65 -22.86 3.33
CA LYS A 382 7.66 -23.59 2.56
C LYS A 382 8.46 -22.60 1.71
N LEU A 383 7.77 -21.69 1.03
CA LEU A 383 8.37 -20.63 0.23
C LEU A 383 9.38 -19.79 1.04
N ILE A 384 8.97 -19.26 2.20
CA ILE A 384 9.84 -18.51 3.11
C ILE A 384 11.07 -19.33 3.54
N LYS A 385 10.88 -20.64 3.82
CA LYS A 385 11.97 -21.51 4.25
C LYS A 385 13.00 -21.72 3.13
N ASP A 386 12.53 -21.85 1.89
CA ASP A 386 13.40 -22.09 0.75
C ASP A 386 14.10 -20.79 0.31
N LEU A 387 13.42 -19.63 0.37
CA LEU A 387 14.03 -18.30 0.22
C LEU A 387 15.16 -18.06 1.26
N LYS A 388 14.93 -18.40 2.54
CA LYS A 388 15.96 -18.29 3.58
C LYS A 388 17.21 -19.13 3.33
N LYS A 389 17.04 -20.32 2.74
CA LYS A 389 18.17 -21.17 2.39
C LYS A 389 18.96 -20.58 1.23
N GLU A 390 18.30 -19.91 0.28
CA GLU A 390 18.94 -19.26 -0.85
C GLU A 390 19.84 -18.12 -0.38
N ILE A 391 19.32 -17.20 0.44
CA ILE A 391 20.08 -16.08 1.03
C ILE A 391 21.31 -16.60 1.80
N LYS A 392 21.12 -17.62 2.64
CA LYS A 392 22.21 -18.19 3.46
C LYS A 392 23.31 -18.86 2.63
N ASN A 393 22.96 -19.39 1.45
CA ASN A 393 23.93 -20.01 0.55
C ASN A 393 24.66 -18.97 -0.31
N ASN A 394 23.97 -17.92 -0.76
CA ASN A 394 24.57 -16.83 -1.54
C ASN A 394 25.56 -16.00 -0.71
N HIS A 395 25.41 -15.91 0.62
CA HIS A 395 26.39 -15.26 1.50
C HIS A 395 27.62 -16.11 1.83
N LYS A 396 27.66 -17.40 1.43
CA LYS A 396 28.79 -18.31 1.71
C LYS A 396 29.73 -18.53 0.51
N THR A 397 29.30 -18.14 -0.68
CA THR A 397 30.09 -18.06 -1.92
C THR A 397 30.57 -16.64 -2.12
#